data_AF-A0A453GLH9-F1
#
_entry.id   AF-A0A453GLH9-F1
#
_cell.length_a   1.000
_cell.length_b   1.000
_cell.length_c   1.000
_cell.angle_alpha   90.00
_cell.angle_beta   90.00
_cell.angle_gamma   90.00
#
_symmetry.space_group_name_H-M   'P 1'
#
loop_
_entity.id
_entity.type
_entity.pdbx_description
1 polymer ?
#
loop_
_entity_poly.entity_id
_entity_poly.type
_entity_poly.pdbx_seq_one_letter_code
_entity_poly.pdbx_strand_id
1 'polypeptide(L)'
;MAKHTTLLLMAIVNILLTSTAATLAKAPAPAANKPTAYEMLGRYGFPPGILPEGVLDYELRPDGSFEVHFSDECKLRVDVWAET
;
A
#
# COMPACT_ATOMS: atom_id res chain seq x y z
N MET A 1 -58.09 10.93 4.98
CA MET A 1 -56.74 10.86 5.58
C MET A 1 -55.90 9.66 5.14
N ALA A 2 -56.40 8.68 4.36
CA ALA A 2 -55.62 7.49 3.96
C ALA A 2 -54.79 7.64 2.66
N LYS A 3 -55.15 8.61 1.82
CA LYS A 3 -54.53 8.85 0.51
C LYS A 3 -53.21 9.62 0.58
N HIS A 4 -53.04 10.44 1.63
CA HIS A 4 -51.83 11.22 1.83
C HIS A 4 -50.71 10.39 2.47
N THR A 5 -51.07 9.46 3.34
CA THR A 5 -50.16 8.47 3.96
C THR A 5 -49.65 7.44 2.95
N THR A 6 -50.47 7.02 2.00
CA THR A 6 -50.05 6.12 0.90
C THR A 6 -49.10 6.80 -0.08
N LEU A 7 -49.30 8.08 -0.41
CA LEU A 7 -48.36 8.85 -1.24
C LEU A 7 -46.99 9.03 -0.55
N LEU A 8 -47.00 9.23 0.77
CA LEU A 8 -45.79 9.43 1.56
C LEU A 8 -44.92 8.15 1.60
N LEU A 9 -45.54 6.98 1.75
CA LEU A 9 -44.86 5.69 1.74
C LEU A 9 -44.17 5.40 0.41
N MET A 10 -44.81 5.73 -0.72
CA MET A 10 -44.22 5.51 -2.05
C MET A 10 -43.03 6.44 -2.33
N ALA A 11 -43.04 7.67 -1.79
CA ALA A 11 -41.92 8.59 -1.91
C ALA A 11 -40.67 8.09 -1.16
N ILE A 12 -40.85 7.51 0.02
CA ILE A 12 -39.74 6.99 0.84
C ILE A 12 -39.08 5.77 0.16
N VAL A 13 -39.87 4.89 -0.45
CA VAL A 13 -39.36 3.73 -1.19
C VAL A 13 -38.50 4.15 -2.40
N ASN A 14 -38.90 5.19 -3.14
CA ASN A 14 -38.13 5.69 -4.28
C ASN A 14 -36.80 6.35 -3.88
N ILE A 15 -36.75 7.01 -2.71
CA ILE A 15 -35.50 7.59 -2.19
C ILE A 15 -34.53 6.48 -1.79
N LEU A 16 -35.02 5.38 -1.22
CA LEU A 16 -34.19 4.25 -0.81
C LEU A 16 -33.58 3.48 -1.99
N LEU A 17 -34.25 3.46 -3.15
CA LEU A 17 -33.80 2.75 -4.36
C LEU A 17 -32.73 3.49 -5.17
N THR A 18 -32.47 4.79 -4.91
CA THR A 18 -31.60 5.63 -5.76
C THR A 18 -30.17 5.81 -5.24
N SER A 19 -29.76 5.07 -4.21
CA SER A 19 -28.36 5.04 -3.77
C SER A 19 -27.49 4.23 -4.73
N THR A 20 -27.29 4.72 -5.95
CA THR A 20 -26.16 4.30 -6.79
C THR A 20 -24.90 4.92 -6.21
N ALA A 21 -24.13 4.12 -5.47
CA ALA A 21 -22.80 4.48 -5.03
C ALA A 21 -21.94 4.80 -6.27
N ALA A 22 -21.57 6.07 -6.44
CA ALA A 22 -20.56 6.44 -7.40
C ALA A 22 -19.21 5.90 -6.91
N THR A 23 -18.86 4.68 -7.34
CA THR A 23 -17.50 4.18 -7.22
C THR A 23 -16.62 5.06 -8.08
N LEU A 24 -15.91 6.01 -7.46
CA LEU A 24 -14.77 6.67 -8.08
C LEU A 24 -13.74 5.59 -8.39
N ALA A 25 -13.75 5.06 -9.62
CA ALA A 25 -12.69 4.24 -10.12
C ALA A 25 -11.43 5.12 -10.18
N LYS A 26 -10.56 4.98 -9.16
CA LYS A 26 -9.23 5.57 -9.17
C LYS A 26 -8.49 4.92 -10.34
N ALA A 27 -8.35 5.66 -11.44
CA ALA A 27 -7.48 5.26 -12.53
C ALA A 27 -6.11 4.88 -11.93
N PRO A 28 -5.49 3.76 -12.37
CA PRO A 28 -4.13 3.47 -11.95
C PRO A 28 -3.30 4.68 -12.33
N ALA A 29 -2.71 5.36 -11.34
CA ALA A 29 -1.71 6.35 -11.63
C ALA A 29 -0.64 5.64 -12.48
N PRO A 30 -0.08 6.30 -13.51
CA PRO A 30 1.09 5.74 -14.19
C PRO A 30 2.07 5.36 -13.10
N ALA A 31 2.52 4.10 -13.10
CA ALA A 31 3.44 3.60 -12.10
C ALA A 31 4.70 4.46 -12.21
N ALA A 32 4.76 5.53 -11.41
CA ALA A 32 6.00 6.19 -11.10
C ALA A 32 6.88 5.05 -10.61
N ASN A 33 7.99 4.80 -11.32
CA ASN A 33 8.90 3.70 -10.98
C ASN A 33 9.12 3.76 -9.47
N LYS A 34 8.56 2.77 -8.76
CA LYS A 34 8.67 2.68 -7.30
C LYS A 34 10.17 2.65 -7.04
N PRO A 35 10.70 3.53 -6.17
CA PRO A 35 12.12 3.48 -5.83
C PRO A 35 12.47 2.08 -5.34
N THR A 36 13.68 1.63 -5.58
CA THR A 36 14.20 0.40 -5.00
C THR A 36 14.24 0.50 -3.47
N ALA A 37 14.34 -0.63 -2.77
CA ALA A 37 14.47 -0.64 -1.31
C ALA A 37 15.68 0.17 -0.84
N TYR A 38 16.80 0.09 -1.57
CA TYR A 38 18.04 0.83 -1.32
C TYR A 38 17.83 2.36 -1.45
N GLU A 39 17.17 2.80 -2.51
CA GLU A 39 16.86 4.22 -2.73
C GLU A 39 15.89 4.77 -1.68
N MET A 40 14.90 3.97 -1.26
CA MET A 40 13.99 4.36 -0.18
C MET A 40 14.73 4.60 1.12
N LEU A 41 15.60 3.69 1.53
CA LEU A 41 16.42 3.86 2.73
C LEU A 41 17.26 5.13 2.68
N GLY A 42 17.85 5.44 1.52
CA GLY A 42 18.59 6.69 1.31
C GLY A 42 17.74 7.95 1.57
N ARG A 43 16.45 7.94 1.22
CA ARG A 43 15.52 9.06 1.49
C ARG A 43 15.27 9.30 2.99
N TYR A 44 15.45 8.27 3.81
CA TYR A 44 15.34 8.34 5.27
C TYR A 44 16.70 8.55 5.97
N GLY A 45 17.78 8.77 5.21
CA GLY A 45 19.10 9.06 5.76
C GLY A 45 19.90 7.82 6.18
N PHE A 46 19.47 6.63 5.78
CA PHE A 46 20.26 5.41 6.02
C PHE A 46 21.47 5.36 5.08
N PRO A 47 22.63 4.88 5.56
CA PRO A 47 23.81 4.71 4.73
C PRO A 47 23.61 3.60 3.70
N PRO A 48 24.35 3.64 2.57
CA PRO A 48 24.39 2.52 1.64
C PRO A 48 24.98 1.26 2.31
N GLY A 49 24.52 0.07 1.88
CA GLY A 49 25.07 -1.22 2.33
C GLY A 49 24.45 -1.82 3.60
N ILE A 50 23.44 -1.19 4.21
CA ILE A 50 22.70 -1.76 5.35
C ILE A 50 21.87 -2.99 4.96
N LEU A 51 21.47 -3.08 3.68
CA LEU A 51 20.83 -4.25 3.11
C LEU A 51 21.82 -5.00 2.21
N PRO A 52 21.86 -6.34 2.26
CA PRO A 52 22.59 -7.11 1.26
C PRO A 52 21.99 -6.92 -0.13
N GLU A 53 22.77 -7.27 -1.15
CA GLU A 53 22.31 -7.27 -2.54
C GLU A 53 21.21 -8.31 -2.77
N GLY A 54 20.31 -8.05 -3.71
CA GLY A 54 19.28 -9.01 -4.13
C GLY A 54 17.89 -8.84 -3.51
N VAL A 55 17.56 -7.66 -2.96
CA VAL A 55 16.18 -7.35 -2.54
C VAL A 55 15.25 -7.34 -3.76
N LEU A 56 14.18 -8.11 -3.71
CA LEU A 56 13.17 -8.19 -4.78
C LEU A 56 12.11 -7.10 -4.64
N ASP A 57 11.61 -6.90 -3.42
CA ASP A 57 10.65 -5.85 -3.09
C ASP A 57 10.74 -5.41 -1.63
N TYR A 58 9.90 -4.45 -1.26
CA TYR A 58 9.78 -3.96 0.11
C TYR A 58 8.37 -3.45 0.41
N GLU A 59 8.01 -3.46 1.68
CA GLU A 59 6.84 -2.78 2.25
C GLU A 59 7.27 -1.73 3.27
N LEU A 60 6.77 -0.51 3.12
CA LEU A 60 6.89 0.54 4.12
C LEU A 60 5.50 0.73 4.75
N ARG A 61 5.35 0.29 6.00
CA ARG A 61 4.07 0.38 6.70
C ARG A 61 3.89 1.78 7.32
N PRO A 62 2.64 2.21 7.61
CA PRO A 62 2.38 3.52 8.20
C PRO A 62 3.00 3.76 9.58
N ASP A 63 3.34 2.68 10.31
CA ASP A 63 4.05 2.74 11.59
C ASP A 63 5.57 3.00 11.44
N GLY A 64 6.06 3.10 10.20
CA GLY A 64 7.46 3.35 9.88
C GLY A 64 8.31 2.08 9.80
N SER A 65 7.71 0.89 9.98
CA SER A 65 8.43 -0.36 9.77
C SER A 65 8.69 -0.62 8.28
N PHE A 66 9.87 -1.17 8.02
CA PHE A 66 10.38 -1.41 6.67
C PHE A 66 10.72 -2.90 6.52
N GLU A 67 9.91 -3.60 5.73
CA GLU A 67 10.04 -5.03 5.45
C GLU A 67 10.59 -5.22 4.05
N VAL A 68 11.53 -6.15 3.88
CA VAL A 68 12.17 -6.44 2.58
C VAL A 68 12.06 -7.93 2.28
N HIS A 69 11.77 -8.25 1.03
CA HIS A 69 11.67 -9.62 0.57
C HIS A 69 12.83 -9.96 -0.36
N PHE A 70 13.50 -11.07 -0.05
CA PHE A 70 14.51 -11.70 -0.88
C PHE A 70 13.92 -12.95 -1.52
N SER A 71 14.57 -13.48 -2.57
CA SER A 71 14.26 -14.82 -3.07
C SER A 71 14.52 -15.88 -1.99
N ASP A 72 13.97 -17.09 -2.19
CA ASP A 72 14.01 -18.23 -1.25
C ASP A 72 15.43 -18.68 -0.81
N GLU A 73 16.50 -18.15 -1.43
CA GLU A 73 17.90 -18.42 -1.12
C GLU A 73 18.58 -17.19 -0.47
N CYS A 74 18.32 -16.92 0.81
CA CYS A 74 19.05 -15.86 1.54
C CYS A 74 20.49 -16.32 1.84
N LYS A 75 21.48 -15.79 1.10
CA LYS A 75 22.91 -16.07 1.31
C LYS A 75 23.65 -14.83 1.79
N LEU A 76 23.87 -14.74 3.10
CA LEU A 76 24.71 -13.70 3.70
C LEU A 76 26.16 -14.17 3.78
N ARG A 77 27.07 -13.43 3.14
CA ARG A 77 28.52 -13.61 3.34
C ARG A 77 28.95 -12.70 4.49
N VAL A 78 29.54 -13.27 5.52
CA VAL A 78 30.13 -12.53 6.64
C VAL A 78 31.64 -12.71 6.56
N ASP A 79 32.35 -11.61 6.31
CA ASP A 79 33.80 -11.61 6.35
C ASP A 79 34.24 -11.44 7.80
N VAL A 80 35.02 -12.37 8.33
CA VAL A 80 35.65 -12.22 9.65
C VAL A 80 36.91 -11.39 9.48
N TRP A 81 36.92 -10.20 10.05
CA TRP A 81 38.11 -9.37 10.15
C TRP A 81 38.83 -9.79 11.44
N ALA A 82 39.87 -10.61 11.29
CA ALA A 82 40.80 -10.90 12.37
C ALA A 82 41.93 -9.87 12.32
N GLU A 83 41.87 -8.88 13.20
CA GLU A 83 43.02 -8.04 13.51
C GLU A 83 43.97 -8.83 14.42
N THR A 84 45.08 -9.31 13.86
CA THR A 84 46.28 -9.75 14.62
C THR A 84 47.07 -8.57 15.16
#